data_AF-A0A7X9EES1-F1
#
_entry.id   AF-A0A7X9EES1-F1
#
_cell.length_a   1.000
_cell.length_b   1.000
_cell.length_c   1.000
_cell.angle_alpha   90.00
_cell.angle_beta   90.00
_cell.angle_gamma   90.00
#
_symmetry.space_group_name_H-M   'P 1'
#
loop_
_entity.id
_entity.type
_entity.pdbx_description
1 polymer ?
#
loop_
_entity_poly.entity_id
_entity_poly.type
_entity_poly.pdbx_seq_one_letter_code
_entity_poly.pdbx_strand_id
1 'polypeptide(L)'
;MPVARINETYRRLFSIRLGRPGALQNRLTPGLITIIVYAGNETITIKGTYNGDNGLLSGLAQLYRLGYLDNREEVAFQIRDQNTIEIAFQVAEVGQNQAQVNLMEREQTVFERRHLNHIHIEPFRPENLRNWFPRTEPDIYMIFGVLEEYTDFKYCCGTNMDLLRQLGYQTEENAKPDAILISRTTGEYLIAEFKLRSSQFFQNHDRDDIDVLVVWENDVNEEGRNELPNHIVVLSEIARTAAVDNFAADE
;
A
#
# COMPACT_ATOMS: atom_id res chain seq x y z
N MET A 1 -28.37 -0.19 18.06
CA MET A 1 -26.91 -0.13 17.82
C MET A 1 -26.70 0.26 16.37
N PRO A 2 -25.68 1.06 16.02
CA PRO A 2 -25.33 1.28 14.62
C PRO A 2 -24.96 -0.05 13.94
N VAL A 3 -25.17 -0.11 12.63
CA VAL A 3 -25.00 -1.31 11.82
C VAL A 3 -23.97 -1.02 10.73
N ALA A 4 -22.98 -1.89 10.62
CA ALA A 4 -21.96 -1.88 9.59
C ALA A 4 -22.37 -2.79 8.43
N ARG A 5 -22.07 -2.39 7.19
CA ARG A 5 -22.42 -3.16 5.99
C ARG A 5 -21.26 -4.01 5.49
N ILE A 6 -21.61 -5.18 4.97
CA ILE A 6 -20.74 -6.16 4.34
C ILE A 6 -21.29 -6.48 2.95
N ASN A 7 -20.56 -6.10 1.91
CA ASN A 7 -20.85 -6.50 0.53
C ASN A 7 -19.68 -7.33 -0.02
N GLU A 8 -19.82 -7.87 -1.24
CA GLU A 8 -18.81 -8.73 -1.86
C GLU A 8 -17.43 -8.06 -1.93
N THR A 9 -17.37 -6.77 -2.26
CA THR A 9 -16.12 -5.99 -2.28
C THR A 9 -15.45 -5.99 -0.90
N TYR A 10 -16.20 -5.70 0.16
CA TYR A 10 -15.67 -5.66 1.53
C TYR A 10 -15.25 -7.05 2.03
N ARG A 11 -15.95 -8.12 1.61
CA ARG A 11 -15.56 -9.51 1.91
C ARG A 11 -14.20 -9.84 1.27
N ARG A 12 -14.01 -9.53 -0.02
CA ARG A 12 -12.73 -9.74 -0.73
C ARG A 12 -11.57 -8.98 -0.06
N LEU A 13 -11.85 -7.81 0.51
CA LEU A 13 -10.88 -6.96 1.21
C LEU A 13 -10.72 -7.29 2.70
N PHE A 14 -11.44 -8.29 3.23
CA PHE A 14 -11.48 -8.59 4.67
C PHE A 14 -11.75 -7.36 5.54
N SER A 15 -12.77 -6.59 5.15
CA SER A 15 -13.14 -5.31 5.76
C SER A 15 -14.66 -5.22 5.97
N ILE A 16 -15.09 -4.20 6.71
CA ILE A 16 -16.50 -3.78 6.82
C ILE A 16 -16.60 -2.26 6.75
N ARG A 17 -17.75 -1.74 6.31
CA ARG A 17 -18.01 -0.30 6.30
C ARG A 17 -18.86 0.09 7.50
N LEU A 18 -18.30 0.89 8.41
CA LEU A 18 -18.96 1.31 9.65
C LEU A 18 -19.95 2.47 9.46
N GLY A 19 -19.89 3.17 8.31
CA GLY A 19 -20.78 4.29 8.00
C GLY A 19 -20.40 5.02 6.72
N ARG A 20 -21.04 6.18 6.50
CA ARG A 20 -20.61 7.13 5.46
C ARG A 20 -19.28 7.80 5.85
N PRO A 21 -18.48 8.27 4.88
CA PRO A 21 -17.39 9.21 5.11
C PRO A 21 -17.72 10.23 6.21
N GLY A 22 -16.83 10.39 7.18
CA GLY A 22 -16.99 11.37 8.25
C GLY A 22 -18.02 11.04 9.34
N ALA A 23 -18.87 10.03 9.18
CA ALA A 23 -19.98 9.77 10.12
C ALA A 23 -19.54 9.46 11.56
N LEU A 24 -18.30 8.97 11.74
CA LEU A 24 -17.76 8.57 13.04
C LEU A 24 -16.47 9.34 13.42
N GLN A 25 -16.10 10.40 12.70
CA GLN A 25 -14.84 11.15 12.93
C GLN A 25 -14.72 11.72 14.36
N ASN A 26 -15.84 12.04 15.02
CA ASN A 26 -15.86 12.52 16.40
C ASN A 26 -15.94 11.40 17.46
N ARG A 27 -16.00 10.13 17.03
CA ARG A 27 -16.23 8.97 17.90
C ARG A 27 -15.12 7.94 17.81
N LEU A 28 -14.45 7.84 16.67
CA LEU A 28 -13.32 6.95 16.42
C LEU A 28 -12.17 7.73 15.79
N THR A 29 -10.97 7.53 16.33
CA THR A 29 -9.74 8.08 15.77
C THR A 29 -9.33 7.24 14.56
N PRO A 30 -9.02 7.85 13.40
CA PRO A 30 -8.41 7.13 12.28
C PRO A 30 -7.10 6.43 12.70
N GLY A 31 -6.85 5.23 12.17
CA GLY A 31 -5.67 4.44 12.50
C GLY A 31 -6.01 3.13 13.22
N LEU A 32 -5.11 2.69 14.12
CA LEU A 32 -5.20 1.38 14.76
C LEU A 32 -6.37 1.32 15.77
N ILE A 33 -7.29 0.38 15.56
CA ILE A 33 -8.45 0.12 16.41
C ILE A 33 -8.37 -1.27 17.03
N THR A 34 -8.74 -1.36 18.31
CA THR A 34 -9.00 -2.63 19.00
C THR A 34 -10.43 -3.06 18.70
N ILE A 35 -10.61 -4.29 18.23
CA ILE A 35 -11.93 -4.84 17.93
C ILE A 35 -12.17 -6.00 18.88
N ILE A 36 -13.22 -5.87 19.68
CA ILE A 36 -13.67 -6.88 20.63
C ILE A 36 -14.91 -7.53 20.04
N VAL A 37 -14.86 -8.84 19.85
CA VAL A 37 -15.96 -9.64 19.33
C VAL A 37 -16.54 -10.47 20.46
N TYR A 38 -17.85 -10.34 20.68
CA TYR A 38 -18.60 -11.19 21.59
C TYR A 38 -19.36 -12.24 20.76
N ALA A 39 -18.92 -13.50 20.86
CA ALA A 39 -19.50 -14.63 20.15
C ALA A 39 -19.94 -15.71 21.14
N GLY A 40 -21.16 -15.60 21.65
CA GLY A 40 -21.66 -16.48 22.71
C GLY A 40 -20.84 -16.33 23.99
N ASN A 41 -20.12 -17.39 24.39
CA ASN A 41 -19.28 -17.40 25.59
C ASN A 41 -17.82 -17.00 25.31
N GLU A 42 -17.46 -16.76 24.06
CA GLU A 42 -16.10 -16.39 23.67
C GLU A 42 -15.97 -14.88 23.46
N THR A 43 -14.84 -14.34 23.94
CA THR A 43 -14.41 -12.98 23.64
C THR A 43 -13.15 -13.05 22.81
N ILE A 44 -13.20 -12.54 21.57
CA ILE A 44 -12.05 -12.47 20.69
C ILE A 44 -11.62 -11.01 20.59
N THR A 45 -10.33 -10.75 20.77
CA THR A 45 -9.77 -9.41 20.57
C THR A 45 -8.80 -9.44 19.40
N ILE A 46 -9.05 -8.60 18.40
CA ILE A 46 -8.15 -8.41 17.26
C ILE A 46 -7.79 -6.93 17.10
N LYS A 47 -6.83 -6.65 16.22
CA LYS A 47 -6.48 -5.29 15.80
C LYS A 47 -6.90 -5.09 14.35
N GLY A 48 -7.51 -3.93 14.09
CA GLY A 48 -7.85 -3.48 12.75
C GLY A 48 -7.42 -2.05 12.52
N THR A 49 -7.67 -1.53 11.33
CA THR A 49 -7.39 -0.13 10.98
C THR A 49 -8.68 0.53 10.52
N TYR A 50 -9.03 1.67 11.12
CA TYR A 50 -10.15 2.50 10.70
C TYR A 50 -9.68 3.66 9.85
N ASN A 51 -10.22 3.77 8.64
CA ASN A 51 -10.02 4.92 7.76
C ASN A 51 -11.24 5.86 7.92
N GLY A 52 -10.99 7.05 8.47
CA GLY A 52 -12.04 8.03 8.76
C GLY A 52 -12.65 8.69 7.52
N ASP A 53 -11.93 8.70 6.41
CA ASP A 53 -12.35 9.36 5.17
C ASP A 53 -13.37 8.52 4.42
N ASN A 54 -13.21 7.19 4.40
CA ASN A 54 -14.17 6.31 3.73
C ASN A 54 -15.04 5.46 4.68
N GLY A 55 -14.77 5.52 5.99
CA GLY A 55 -15.51 4.80 7.02
C GLY A 55 -15.23 3.28 7.03
N LEU A 56 -14.14 2.84 6.43
CA LEU A 56 -13.77 1.43 6.30
C LEU A 56 -12.96 0.96 7.52
N LEU A 57 -13.32 -0.22 8.04
CA LEU A 57 -12.56 -0.94 9.05
C LEU A 57 -11.94 -2.19 8.41
N SER A 58 -10.61 -2.24 8.32
CA SER A 58 -9.83 -3.34 7.74
C SER A 58 -9.10 -4.15 8.81
N GLY A 59 -8.43 -5.24 8.41
CA GLY A 59 -7.73 -6.15 9.32
C GLY A 59 -8.60 -7.26 9.89
N LEU A 60 -9.75 -7.54 9.26
CA LEU A 60 -10.77 -8.47 9.77
C LEU A 60 -10.60 -9.88 9.22
N ALA A 61 -9.47 -10.19 8.57
CA ALA A 61 -9.24 -11.48 7.90
C ALA A 61 -9.43 -12.67 8.86
N GLN A 62 -9.01 -12.51 10.12
CA GLN A 62 -9.24 -13.53 11.13
C GLN A 62 -10.74 -13.76 11.40
N LEU A 63 -11.56 -12.71 11.47
CA LEU A 63 -13.00 -12.85 11.70
C LEU A 63 -13.72 -13.47 10.50
N TYR A 64 -13.28 -13.17 9.28
CA TYR A 64 -13.78 -13.84 8.07
C TYR A 64 -13.38 -15.33 8.03
N ARG A 65 -12.11 -15.66 8.31
CA ARG A 65 -11.62 -17.04 8.35
C ARG A 65 -12.31 -17.89 9.42
N LEU A 66 -12.64 -17.29 10.56
CA LEU A 66 -13.40 -17.94 11.63
C LEU A 66 -14.91 -17.99 11.36
N GLY A 67 -15.37 -17.46 10.22
CA GLY A 67 -16.78 -17.52 9.80
C GLY A 67 -17.70 -16.51 10.48
N TYR A 68 -17.19 -15.60 11.32
CA TYR A 68 -18.02 -14.62 12.03
C TYR A 68 -18.66 -13.58 11.09
N LEU A 69 -17.98 -13.25 9.98
CA LEU A 69 -18.41 -12.23 9.03
C LEU A 69 -18.83 -12.77 7.66
N ASP A 70 -18.49 -14.02 7.34
CA ASP A 70 -18.53 -14.54 5.96
C ASP A 70 -19.94 -14.64 5.36
N ASN A 71 -20.94 -14.93 6.20
CA ASN A 71 -22.34 -15.10 5.78
C ASN A 71 -23.24 -13.90 6.13
N ARG A 72 -22.67 -12.75 6.47
CA ARG A 72 -23.44 -11.59 6.94
C ARG A 72 -23.45 -10.47 5.91
N GLU A 73 -24.58 -9.79 5.79
CA GLU A 73 -24.71 -8.53 5.05
C GLU A 73 -24.53 -7.32 5.96
N GLU A 74 -24.83 -7.50 7.25
CA GLU A 74 -24.82 -6.44 8.24
C GLU A 74 -24.35 -6.94 9.61
N VAL A 75 -23.67 -6.08 10.36
CA VAL A 75 -23.12 -6.38 11.69
C VAL A 75 -23.36 -5.22 12.63
N ALA A 76 -23.98 -5.50 13.79
CA ALA A 76 -24.16 -4.52 14.84
C ALA A 76 -22.83 -4.25 15.56
N PHE A 77 -22.54 -2.98 15.81
CA PHE A 77 -21.34 -2.58 16.55
C PHE A 77 -21.64 -1.49 17.56
N GLN A 78 -20.73 -1.36 18.52
CA GLN A 78 -20.72 -0.30 19.52
C GLN A 78 -19.31 0.29 19.59
N ILE A 79 -19.22 1.61 19.69
CA ILE A 79 -17.95 2.29 19.94
C ILE A 79 -17.82 2.43 21.44
N ARG A 80 -16.82 1.76 22.02
CA ARG A 80 -16.55 1.79 23.46
C ARG A 80 -15.77 3.05 23.83
N ASP A 81 -14.74 3.35 23.05
CA ASP A 81 -13.90 4.53 23.16
C ASP A 81 -13.32 4.90 21.78
N GLN A 82 -12.48 5.93 21.73
CA GLN A 82 -11.92 6.45 20.48
C GLN A 82 -11.10 5.44 19.67
N ASN A 83 -10.61 4.36 20.30
CA ASN A 83 -9.74 3.37 19.67
C ASN A 83 -10.29 1.94 19.82
N THR A 84 -11.55 1.77 20.24
CA THR A 84 -12.11 0.46 20.55
C THR A 84 -13.54 0.32 20.04
N ILE A 85 -13.76 -0.74 19.25
CA ILE A 85 -15.07 -1.14 18.74
C ILE A 85 -15.43 -2.51 19.31
N GLU A 86 -16.68 -2.64 19.71
CA GLU A 86 -17.29 -3.90 20.12
C GLU A 86 -18.24 -4.36 19.01
N ILE A 87 -18.10 -5.61 18.59
CA ILE A 87 -18.97 -6.27 17.62
C ILE A 87 -19.70 -7.39 18.35
N ALA A 88 -21.03 -7.31 18.37
CA ALA A 88 -21.87 -8.31 19.04
C ALA A 88 -22.55 -9.21 18.00
N PHE A 89 -22.38 -10.52 18.14
CA PHE A 89 -23.10 -11.51 17.34
C PHE A 89 -24.24 -12.12 18.17
N GLN A 90 -25.48 -12.10 17.65
CA GLN A 90 -26.56 -12.83 18.31
C GLN A 90 -26.36 -14.34 18.16
N VAL A 91 -26.46 -15.05 19.29
CA VAL A 91 -26.16 -16.49 19.46
C VAL A 91 -26.97 -17.39 18.52
N ALA A 92 -28.11 -16.93 18.00
CA ALA A 92 -29.03 -17.72 17.19
C ALA A 92 -28.55 -18.01 15.74
N GLU A 93 -27.54 -17.32 15.23
CA GLU A 93 -27.10 -17.44 13.82
C GLU A 93 -25.74 -18.11 13.62
N VAL A 94 -25.04 -18.49 14.70
CA VAL A 94 -23.84 -19.34 14.60
C VAL A 94 -24.31 -20.80 14.48
N GLY A 95 -25.05 -21.09 13.41
CA GLY A 95 -25.56 -22.42 13.13
C GLY A 95 -24.40 -23.37 12.88
N GLN A 96 -24.18 -24.30 13.83
CA GLN A 96 -23.64 -25.67 13.80
C GLN A 96 -22.59 -26.11 12.75
N ASN A 97 -22.03 -25.23 11.93
CA ASN A 97 -20.81 -25.40 11.17
C ASN A 97 -19.68 -24.68 11.89
N GLN A 98 -19.58 -24.88 13.21
CA GLN A 98 -18.26 -24.85 13.84
C GLN A 98 -17.50 -26.04 13.24
N ALA A 99 -16.96 -25.86 12.03
CA ALA A 99 -15.71 -26.50 11.72
C ALA A 99 -14.86 -26.25 12.96
N GLN A 100 -14.48 -27.31 13.67
CA GLN A 100 -13.45 -27.22 14.69
C GLN A 100 -12.27 -26.60 13.95
N VAL A 101 -12.14 -25.28 14.06
CA VAL A 101 -10.97 -24.58 13.59
C VAL A 101 -9.95 -25.08 14.58
N ASN A 102 -9.27 -26.17 14.19
CA ASN A 102 -7.91 -26.40 14.61
C ASN A 102 -7.23 -25.09 14.25
N LEU A 103 -7.15 -24.19 15.23
CA LEU A 103 -6.17 -23.14 15.29
C LEU A 103 -4.86 -23.92 15.28
N MET A 104 -4.44 -24.35 14.08
CA MET A 104 -3.15 -24.99 13.86
C MET A 104 -2.18 -24.15 14.66
N GLU A 105 -1.41 -24.79 15.55
CA GLU A 105 -0.36 -24.12 16.30
C GLU A 105 0.46 -23.33 15.29
N ARG A 106 0.18 -22.03 15.24
CA ARG A 106 0.74 -21.17 14.21
C ARG A 106 2.19 -21.03 14.61
N GLU A 107 3.09 -21.45 13.74
CA GLU A 107 4.50 -21.18 13.93
C GLU A 107 4.70 -19.69 14.19
N GLN A 108 5.43 -19.37 15.26
CA GLN A 108 5.73 -17.99 15.60
C GLN A 108 6.40 -17.31 14.41
N THR A 109 5.84 -16.18 13.99
CA THR A 109 6.42 -15.36 12.94
C THR A 109 7.77 -14.80 13.37
N VAL A 110 8.56 -14.33 12.40
CA VAL A 110 9.82 -13.64 12.70
C VAL A 110 9.59 -12.43 13.62
N PHE A 111 8.50 -11.68 13.43
CA PHE A 111 8.12 -10.55 14.29
C PHE A 111 7.93 -10.98 15.75
N GLU A 112 7.19 -12.05 15.98
CA GLU A 112 6.94 -12.59 17.32
C GLU A 112 8.22 -13.15 17.95
N ARG A 113 8.97 -13.98 17.21
CA ARG A 113 10.23 -14.58 17.69
C ARG A 113 11.31 -13.56 18.03
N ARG A 114 11.31 -12.41 17.34
CA ARG A 114 12.32 -11.35 17.48
C ARG A 114 11.81 -10.15 18.27
N HIS A 115 10.58 -10.18 18.78
CA HIS A 115 9.94 -9.06 19.48
C HIS A 115 10.03 -7.73 18.71
N LEU A 116 9.80 -7.76 17.40
CA LEU A 116 9.90 -6.57 16.55
C LEU A 116 8.68 -5.66 16.74
N ASN A 117 8.92 -4.36 16.62
CA ASN A 117 7.84 -3.37 16.65
C ASN A 117 6.97 -3.50 15.40
N HIS A 118 5.65 -3.46 15.60
CA HIS A 118 4.71 -3.29 14.50
C HIS A 118 4.69 -1.82 14.09
N ILE A 119 5.14 -1.53 12.87
CA ILE A 119 4.94 -0.23 12.24
C ILE A 119 3.76 -0.39 11.28
N HIS A 120 2.75 0.47 11.42
CA HIS A 120 1.65 0.51 10.45
C HIS A 120 2.15 1.21 9.18
N ILE A 121 2.17 0.46 8.08
CA ILE A 121 2.37 1.00 6.73
C ILE A 121 1.03 0.85 6.03
N GLU A 122 0.44 1.97 5.61
CA GLU A 122 -0.82 1.91 4.89
C GLU A 122 -0.64 1.13 3.58
N PRO A 123 -1.59 0.25 3.21
CA PRO A 123 -1.59 -0.35 1.88
C PRO A 123 -1.53 0.75 0.83
N PHE A 124 -0.74 0.54 -0.22
CA PHE A 124 -0.63 1.50 -1.31
C PHE A 124 -2.03 1.88 -1.83
N ARG A 125 -2.33 3.17 -1.79
CA ARG A 125 -3.45 3.79 -2.47
C ARG A 125 -2.95 5.04 -3.19
N PRO A 126 -3.51 5.40 -4.34
CA PRO A 126 -3.02 6.55 -5.09
C PRO A 126 -3.11 7.85 -4.28
N GLU A 127 -4.11 7.97 -3.41
CA GLU A 127 -4.29 9.14 -2.53
C GLU A 127 -3.16 9.28 -1.50
N ASN A 128 -2.56 8.16 -1.07
CA ASN A 128 -1.48 8.16 -0.10
C ASN A 128 -0.22 8.81 -0.66
N LEU A 129 -0.02 8.79 -1.98
CA LEU A 129 1.13 9.41 -2.62
C LEU A 129 1.14 10.94 -2.50
N ARG A 130 -0.02 11.57 -2.33
CA ARG A 130 -0.13 13.03 -2.24
C ARG A 130 0.60 13.61 -1.01
N ASN A 131 0.61 12.86 0.08
CA ASN A 131 1.22 13.27 1.34
C ASN A 131 2.49 12.48 1.66
N TRP A 132 2.91 11.59 0.77
CA TRP A 132 4.06 10.74 0.95
C TRP A 132 5.31 11.38 0.34
N PHE A 133 6.44 11.22 1.01
CA PHE A 133 7.74 11.63 0.50
C PHE A 133 8.70 10.46 0.73
N PRO A 134 9.36 9.92 -0.30
CA PRO A 134 10.27 8.79 -0.16
C PRO A 134 11.47 9.16 0.73
N ARG A 135 11.85 8.26 1.65
CA ARG A 135 12.93 8.47 2.63
C ARG A 135 14.00 7.38 2.64
N THR A 136 13.68 6.19 2.13
CA THR A 136 14.51 4.99 2.26
C THR A 136 14.47 4.15 0.98
N GLU A 137 15.46 3.27 0.80
CA GLU A 137 15.58 2.38 -0.37
C GLU A 137 14.33 1.49 -0.63
N PRO A 138 13.60 0.97 0.39
CA PRO A 138 12.33 0.27 0.16
C PRO A 138 11.26 1.12 -0.54
N ASP A 139 11.32 2.45 -0.44
CA ASP A 139 10.41 3.36 -1.12
C ASP A 139 10.62 3.32 -2.65
N ILE A 140 11.80 2.88 -3.12
CA ILE A 140 12.14 2.74 -4.55
C ILE A 140 11.23 1.70 -5.22
N TYR A 141 10.91 0.59 -4.55
CA TYR A 141 9.99 -0.41 -5.10
C TYR A 141 8.56 0.12 -5.23
N MET A 142 8.12 0.95 -4.28
CA MET A 142 6.82 1.62 -4.38
C MET A 142 6.81 2.63 -5.54
N ILE A 143 7.89 3.40 -5.69
CA ILE A 143 8.12 4.34 -6.80
C ILE A 143 7.99 3.64 -8.15
N PHE A 144 8.67 2.51 -8.34
CA PHE A 144 8.58 1.78 -9.61
C PHE A 144 7.21 1.11 -9.83
N GLY A 145 6.50 0.74 -8.76
CA GLY A 145 5.10 0.31 -8.86
C GLY A 145 4.17 1.42 -9.33
N VAL A 146 4.33 2.65 -8.82
CA VAL A 146 3.60 3.84 -9.31
C VAL A 146 3.93 4.11 -10.78
N LEU A 147 5.22 4.06 -11.13
CA LEU A 147 5.66 4.23 -12.51
C LEU A 147 4.97 3.22 -13.43
N GLU A 148 4.93 1.93 -13.06
CA GLU A 148 4.31 0.88 -13.87
C GLU A 148 2.80 1.07 -14.07
N GLU A 149 2.10 1.54 -13.04
CA GLU A 149 0.65 1.70 -13.05
C GLU A 149 0.22 2.93 -13.88
N TYR A 150 0.96 4.04 -13.76
CA TYR A 150 0.51 5.35 -14.26
C TYR A 150 1.27 5.88 -15.48
N THR A 151 2.20 5.10 -16.03
CA THR A 151 2.95 5.49 -17.22
C THR A 151 3.02 4.37 -18.25
N ASP A 152 3.60 4.68 -19.41
CA ASP A 152 3.90 3.70 -20.44
C ASP A 152 5.15 2.87 -20.13
N PHE A 153 5.77 3.03 -18.96
CA PHE A 153 6.85 2.15 -18.54
C PHE A 153 6.30 0.94 -17.79
N LYS A 154 6.88 -0.23 -18.02
CA LYS A 154 6.63 -1.43 -17.24
C LYS A 154 7.88 -1.75 -16.42
N TYR A 155 7.74 -1.95 -15.12
CA TYR A 155 8.87 -2.38 -14.29
C TYR A 155 9.25 -3.83 -14.64
N CYS A 156 10.53 -4.06 -14.93
CA CYS A 156 11.04 -5.42 -15.19
C CYS A 156 11.66 -5.98 -13.91
N CYS A 157 12.72 -5.34 -13.42
CA CYS A 157 13.42 -5.72 -12.20
C CYS A 157 14.39 -4.63 -11.73
N GLY A 158 14.79 -4.71 -10.47
CA GLY A 158 15.96 -3.98 -9.98
C GLY A 158 17.23 -4.53 -10.63
N THR A 159 18.25 -3.70 -10.79
CA THR A 159 19.53 -4.17 -11.33
C THR A 159 20.46 -4.64 -10.23
N ASN A 160 21.28 -5.64 -10.57
CA ASN A 160 22.51 -5.94 -9.87
C ASN A 160 23.67 -5.95 -10.87
N MET A 161 24.90 -5.78 -10.39
CA MET A 161 26.08 -5.69 -11.27
C MET A 161 26.28 -6.94 -12.12
N ASP A 162 25.92 -8.13 -11.63
CA ASP A 162 26.09 -9.37 -12.37
C ASP A 162 25.14 -9.46 -13.57
N LEU A 163 23.88 -9.04 -13.39
CA LEU A 163 22.91 -8.91 -14.47
C LEU A 163 23.39 -7.88 -15.52
N LEU A 164 23.84 -6.71 -15.08
CA LEU A 164 24.34 -5.68 -15.98
C LEU A 164 25.54 -6.18 -16.81
N ARG A 165 26.49 -6.87 -16.17
CA ARG A 165 27.63 -7.51 -16.86
C ARG A 165 27.17 -8.55 -17.89
N GLN A 166 26.16 -9.37 -17.57
CA GLN A 166 25.60 -10.34 -18.51
C GLN A 166 24.91 -9.68 -19.72
N LEU A 167 24.33 -8.49 -19.53
CA LEU A 167 23.76 -7.67 -20.59
C LEU A 167 24.82 -6.91 -21.41
N GLY A 168 26.10 -7.02 -21.05
CA GLY A 168 27.18 -6.28 -21.69
C GLY A 168 27.25 -4.81 -21.28
N TYR A 169 26.50 -4.40 -20.26
CA TYR A 169 26.51 -3.05 -19.73
C TYR A 169 27.78 -2.83 -18.88
N GLN A 170 28.60 -1.86 -19.28
CA GLN A 170 29.87 -1.56 -18.64
C GLN A 170 29.72 -0.28 -17.80
N THR A 171 29.73 -0.43 -16.48
CA THR A 171 29.65 0.68 -15.54
C THR A 171 30.58 0.45 -14.35
N GLU A 172 31.00 1.53 -13.71
CA GLU A 172 31.64 1.47 -12.41
C GLU A 172 30.64 0.99 -11.34
N GLU A 173 31.12 0.30 -10.30
CA GLU A 173 30.25 -0.26 -9.25
C GLU A 173 29.43 0.81 -8.51
N ASN A 174 29.95 2.05 -8.40
CA ASN A 174 29.27 3.17 -7.75
C ASN A 174 28.25 3.90 -8.64
N ALA A 175 28.21 3.54 -9.94
CA ALA A 175 27.31 4.12 -10.95
C ALA A 175 26.26 3.10 -11.42
N LYS A 176 26.00 2.05 -10.61
CA LYS A 176 24.99 1.05 -10.90
C LYS A 176 23.59 1.70 -10.96
N PRO A 177 22.86 1.61 -12.09
CA PRO A 177 21.48 2.09 -12.17
C PRO A 177 20.55 1.38 -11.18
N ASP A 178 19.38 1.92 -10.88
CA ASP A 178 18.42 1.26 -9.97
C ASP A 178 17.63 0.12 -10.62
N ALA A 179 17.18 0.30 -11.87
CA ALA A 179 16.21 -0.61 -12.47
C ALA A 179 16.35 -0.78 -14.00
N ILE A 180 15.72 -1.85 -14.50
CA ILE A 180 15.43 -2.02 -15.92
C ILE A 180 13.92 -1.87 -16.09
N LEU A 181 13.53 -1.05 -17.05
CA LEU A 181 12.14 -0.83 -17.48
C LEU A 181 11.93 -1.41 -18.88
N ILE A 182 10.67 -1.60 -19.24
CA ILE A 182 10.26 -1.85 -20.62
C ILE A 182 9.34 -0.70 -21.05
N SER A 183 9.67 -0.02 -22.14
CA SER A 183 8.75 0.92 -22.79
C SER A 183 7.59 0.13 -23.40
N ARG A 184 6.36 0.37 -22.97
CA ARG A 184 5.15 -0.24 -23.56
C ARG A 184 4.89 0.27 -24.98
N THR A 185 5.37 1.46 -25.29
CA THR A 185 5.21 2.09 -26.61
C THR A 185 6.12 1.46 -27.65
N THR A 186 7.38 1.19 -27.31
CA THR A 186 8.39 0.69 -28.25
C THR A 186 8.74 -0.79 -28.04
N GLY A 187 8.43 -1.34 -26.87
CA GLY A 187 8.83 -2.69 -26.46
C GLY A 187 10.28 -2.81 -26.02
N GLU A 188 11.03 -1.70 -25.98
CA GLU A 188 12.47 -1.69 -25.69
C GLU A 188 12.75 -1.79 -24.19
N TYR A 189 13.87 -2.43 -23.86
CA TYR A 189 14.42 -2.43 -22.50
C TYR A 189 15.21 -1.14 -22.29
N LEU A 190 14.98 -0.48 -21.16
CA LEU A 190 15.55 0.82 -20.81
C LEU A 190 16.24 0.76 -19.45
N ILE A 191 17.41 1.37 -19.35
CA ILE A 191 18.13 1.55 -18.09
C ILE A 191 17.55 2.76 -17.35
N ALA A 192 17.14 2.54 -16.09
CA ALA A 192 16.50 3.57 -15.29
C ALA A 192 17.22 3.81 -13.97
N GLU A 193 17.27 5.07 -13.58
CA GLU A 193 17.81 5.54 -12.31
C GLU A 193 16.75 6.29 -11.53
N PHE A 194 16.70 6.10 -10.21
CA PHE A 194 15.83 6.88 -9.34
C PHE A 194 16.63 7.85 -8.46
N LYS A 195 16.26 9.13 -8.48
CA LYS A 195 16.75 10.13 -7.52
C LYS A 195 15.60 10.83 -6.83
N LEU A 196 15.80 11.28 -5.59
CA LEU A 196 14.80 12.12 -4.92
C LEU A 196 14.66 13.46 -5.65
N ARG A 197 15.80 14.03 -6.04
CA ARG A 197 15.87 15.28 -6.79
C ARG A 197 16.72 15.11 -8.03
N SER A 198 16.31 15.71 -9.14
CA SER A 198 17.05 15.67 -10.40
C SER A 198 18.52 16.13 -10.27
N SER A 199 18.80 17.12 -9.43
CA SER A 199 20.15 17.61 -9.17
C SER A 199 21.10 16.58 -8.55
N GLN A 200 20.57 15.51 -7.95
CA GLN A 200 21.37 14.43 -7.39
C GLN A 200 21.94 13.50 -8.46
N PHE A 201 21.42 13.55 -9.69
CA PHE A 201 21.89 12.72 -10.79
C PHE A 201 23.38 12.96 -11.10
N PHE A 202 23.80 14.24 -11.05
CA PHE A 202 25.18 14.67 -11.35
C PHE A 202 26.25 14.10 -10.42
N GLN A 203 25.85 13.45 -9.33
CA GLN A 203 26.80 12.96 -8.32
C GLN A 203 27.48 11.66 -8.74
N ASN A 204 26.81 10.83 -9.55
CA ASN A 204 27.27 9.46 -9.76
C ASN A 204 26.84 8.79 -11.08
N HIS A 205 26.23 9.51 -12.03
CA HIS A 205 25.86 8.94 -13.34
C HIS A 205 26.15 9.91 -14.49
N ASP A 206 26.44 9.35 -15.66
CA ASP A 206 26.45 10.07 -16.93
C ASP A 206 25.03 10.04 -17.56
N ARG A 207 24.67 11.12 -18.24
CA ARG A 207 23.39 11.22 -18.97
C ARG A 207 23.26 10.17 -20.07
N ASP A 208 24.36 9.73 -20.65
CA ASP A 208 24.35 8.80 -21.78
C ASP A 208 24.29 7.33 -21.35
N ASP A 209 24.44 7.08 -20.04
CA ASP A 209 24.35 5.74 -19.42
C ASP A 209 22.90 5.40 -19.00
N ILE A 210 22.03 6.40 -18.86
CA ILE A 210 20.68 6.25 -18.33
C ILE A 210 19.66 6.69 -19.37
N ASP A 211 18.74 5.79 -19.74
CA ASP A 211 17.66 6.11 -20.67
C ASP A 211 16.57 6.95 -20.01
N VAL A 212 16.18 6.57 -18.78
CA VAL A 212 15.07 7.17 -18.03
C VAL A 212 15.50 7.55 -16.62
N LEU A 213 15.47 8.85 -16.33
CA LEU A 213 15.63 9.36 -14.98
C LEU A 213 14.26 9.51 -14.32
N VAL A 214 14.01 8.69 -13.30
CA VAL A 214 12.83 8.79 -12.46
C VAL A 214 13.15 9.67 -11.25
N VAL A 215 12.38 10.74 -11.05
CA VAL A 215 12.58 11.66 -9.93
C VAL A 215 11.32 11.89 -9.14
N TRP A 216 11.46 12.12 -7.84
CA TRP A 216 10.35 12.64 -7.06
C TRP A 216 10.13 14.13 -7.39
N GLU A 217 11.19 14.94 -7.37
CA GLU A 217 11.18 16.37 -7.70
C GLU A 217 12.19 16.69 -8.81
N ASN A 218 11.75 17.50 -9.79
CA ASN A 218 12.64 18.09 -10.78
C ASN A 218 13.00 19.52 -10.35
N ASP A 219 14.24 19.71 -9.89
CA ASP A 219 14.78 20.94 -9.30
C ASP A 219 15.90 21.59 -10.13
N VAL A 220 16.26 21.01 -11.27
CA VAL A 220 17.25 21.62 -12.17
C VAL A 220 16.63 22.71 -13.04
N ASN A 221 17.43 23.71 -13.39
CA ASN A 221 17.07 24.76 -14.35
C ASN A 221 17.33 24.31 -15.80
N GLU A 222 17.04 25.19 -16.77
CA GLU A 222 17.25 24.91 -18.20
C GLU A 222 18.70 24.57 -18.55
N GLU A 223 19.67 25.17 -17.85
CA GLU A 223 21.10 24.89 -18.07
C GLU A 223 21.43 23.45 -17.64
N GLY A 224 21.02 23.05 -16.43
CA GLY A 224 21.23 21.70 -15.91
C GLY A 224 20.40 20.62 -16.62
N ARG A 225 19.33 20.97 -17.33
CA ARG A 225 18.51 20.01 -18.09
C ARG A 225 19.30 19.28 -19.18
N ASN A 226 20.31 19.94 -19.74
CA ASN A 226 21.18 19.36 -20.77
C ASN A 226 22.16 18.31 -20.22
N GLU A 227 22.31 18.24 -18.90
CA GLU A 227 23.16 17.26 -18.23
C GLU A 227 22.36 16.05 -17.70
N LEU A 228 21.05 16.02 -17.94
CA LEU A 228 20.17 14.92 -17.54
C LEU A 228 19.80 14.05 -18.76
N PRO A 229 19.37 12.79 -18.53
CA PRO A 229 18.81 11.93 -19.56
C PRO A 229 17.68 12.59 -20.37
N ASN A 230 17.48 12.08 -21.57
CA ASN A 230 16.44 12.61 -22.46
C ASN A 230 15.04 12.43 -21.85
N HIS A 231 14.78 11.30 -21.19
CA HIS A 231 13.52 11.03 -20.52
C HIS A 231 13.63 11.26 -19.02
N ILE A 232 12.83 12.20 -18.52
CA ILE A 232 12.70 12.48 -17.09
C ILE A 232 11.25 12.27 -16.70
N VAL A 233 11.01 11.43 -15.69
CA VAL A 233 9.67 11.18 -15.15
C VAL A 233 9.57 11.78 -13.76
N VAL A 234 8.69 12.77 -13.60
CA VAL A 234 8.45 13.43 -12.30
C VAL A 234 7.27 12.76 -11.60
N LEU A 235 7.58 11.83 -10.69
CA LEU A 235 6.57 11.00 -10.04
C LEU A 235 5.64 11.77 -9.11
N SER A 236 6.10 12.86 -8.47
CA SER A 236 5.22 13.65 -7.60
C SER A 236 4.04 14.27 -8.36
N GLU A 237 4.24 14.65 -9.62
CA GLU A 237 3.18 15.17 -10.47
C GLU A 237 2.20 14.08 -10.88
N ILE A 238 2.71 12.92 -11.30
CA ILE A 238 1.90 11.75 -11.67
C ILE A 238 1.08 11.27 -10.48
N ALA A 239 1.71 11.13 -9.31
CA ALA A 239 1.06 10.81 -8.05
C ALA A 239 -0.08 11.79 -7.73
N ARG A 240 0.16 13.09 -7.91
CA ARG A 240 -0.85 14.12 -7.67
C ARG A 240 -2.02 14.03 -8.64
N THR A 241 -1.76 13.76 -9.92
CA THR A 241 -2.80 13.59 -10.94
C THR A 241 -3.63 12.33 -10.69
N ALA A 242 -2.98 11.20 -10.45
CA ALA A 242 -3.66 9.93 -10.11
C ALA A 242 -4.56 10.07 -8.88
N ALA A 243 -4.10 10.79 -7.86
CA ALA A 243 -4.89 11.07 -6.67
C ALA A 243 -6.10 11.98 -6.92
N VAL A 244 -6.15 12.74 -8.02
CA VAL A 244 -7.29 13.60 -8.40
C VAL A 244 -8.26 12.82 -9.30
N ASP A 245 -7.77 12.06 -10.26
CA ASP A 245 -8.60 11.34 -11.23
C ASP A 245 -9.45 10.23 -10.59
N ASN A 246 -8.95 9.60 -9.52
CA ASN A 246 -9.74 8.65 -8.72
C ASN A 246 -10.97 9.27 -8.06
N PHE A 247 -11.03 10.60 -7.85
CA PHE A 247 -12.22 11.24 -7.30
C PHE A 247 -13.33 11.42 -8.34
N ALA A 248 -12.99 11.49 -9.63
CA ALA A 248 -13.97 11.71 -10.70
C ALA A 248 -14.67 10.41 -11.15
N ALA A 249 -14.09 9.25 -10.84
CA ALA A 249 -14.64 7.94 -11.22
C ALA A 249 -15.68 7.39 -10.23
N ASP A 250 -15.79 8.00 -9.03
CA ASP A 250 -16.65 7.56 -7.93
C ASP A 250 -17.87 8.49 -7.67
N GLU A 251 -18.10 9.50 -8.53
CA GLU A 251 -19.35 10.29 -8.61
C GLU A 251 -20.38 9.68 -9.58
#